data_AF-A0A538HFN9-F1
#
_entry.id   AF-A0A538HFN9-F1
#
_cell.length_a   1.000
_cell.length_b   1.000
_cell.length_c   1.000
_cell.angle_alpha   90.00
_cell.angle_beta   90.00
_cell.angle_gamma   90.00
#
_symmetry.space_group_name_H-M   'P 1'
#
loop_
_entity.id
_entity.type
_entity.pdbx_description
1 polymer ?
#
loop_
_entity_poly.entity_id
_entity_poly.type
_entity_poly.pdbx_seq_one_letter_code
_entity_poly.pdbx_strand_id
1 'polypeptide(L)'
;MSSMTIDTWSDRVAAACRLLETPNGDGVPSLADVARRVGAKPGALRRAFVRTLGVTPRQYGAARRRERLRDALREGTPVTTALFDAGYGSTSRLYENAHGHLGMTPASYRAGGEGASITYTVVSCDLGALVVATTERGVCLVELRDTDSDVDARVRSEFPNADVGRDDDALGSVVAEVLRRIEGQPAARDIPIDVHGTAFQRRVWEALRAIPLGEVRTYGEVAAAIGSPAAVRAVGGACGANPVPIVVPCHRV
;
A
#
# COMPACT_ATOMS: atom_id res chain seq x y z
N MET A 1 7.29 3.78 -45.53
CA MET A 1 6.05 3.21 -44.95
C MET A 1 6.38 1.88 -44.29
N SER A 2 5.74 1.63 -43.14
CA SER A 2 5.75 0.39 -42.32
C SER A 2 6.55 0.44 -41.01
N SER A 3 6.26 1.49 -40.21
CA SER A 3 6.20 1.39 -38.75
C SER A 3 4.80 0.88 -38.40
N MET A 4 4.62 -0.44 -38.17
CA MET A 4 3.28 -1.01 -37.90
C MET A 4 3.32 -2.34 -37.13
N THR A 5 4.25 -2.51 -36.20
CA THR A 5 4.35 -3.74 -35.37
C THR A 5 4.50 -3.50 -33.86
N ILE A 6 4.66 -2.26 -33.40
CA ILE A 6 4.83 -1.95 -31.96
C ILE A 6 3.47 -1.80 -31.23
N ASP A 7 2.38 -1.52 -31.96
CA ASP A 7 1.09 -1.14 -31.34
C ASP A 7 0.24 -2.34 -30.87
N THR A 8 0.44 -3.53 -31.43
CA THR A 8 -0.46 -4.67 -31.20
C THR A 8 -0.35 -5.27 -29.79
N TRP A 9 0.77 -5.06 -29.10
CA TRP A 9 0.95 -5.57 -27.73
C TRP A 9 0.47 -4.61 -26.67
N SER A 10 0.55 -3.29 -26.90
CA SER A 10 0.01 -2.28 -25.99
C SER A 10 -1.51 -2.41 -25.89
N ASP A 11 -2.18 -2.53 -27.05
CA ASP A 11 -3.63 -2.74 -27.13
C ASP A 11 -4.08 -4.02 -26.42
N ARG A 12 -3.32 -5.11 -26.59
CA ARG A 12 -3.60 -6.38 -25.92
C ARG A 12 -3.40 -6.32 -24.41
N VAL A 13 -2.41 -5.55 -23.93
CA VAL A 13 -2.20 -5.30 -22.50
C VAL A 13 -3.35 -4.46 -21.94
N ALA A 14 -3.74 -3.37 -22.61
CA ALA A 14 -4.87 -2.54 -22.20
C ALA A 14 -6.20 -3.31 -22.17
N ALA A 15 -6.46 -4.15 -23.19
CA ALA A 15 -7.63 -5.02 -23.21
C ALA A 15 -7.62 -6.06 -22.09
N ALA A 16 -6.45 -6.63 -21.77
CA ALA A 16 -6.29 -7.55 -20.65
C ALA A 16 -6.45 -6.86 -19.29
N CYS A 17 -6.01 -5.61 -19.14
CA CYS A 17 -6.26 -4.80 -17.92
C CYS A 17 -7.77 -4.63 -17.70
N ARG A 18 -8.52 -4.21 -18.74
CA ARG A 18 -9.99 -4.09 -18.65
C ARG A 18 -10.66 -5.39 -18.21
N LEU A 19 -10.25 -6.52 -18.78
CA LEU A 19 -10.77 -7.84 -18.40
C LEU A 19 -10.45 -8.25 -16.95
N LEU A 20 -9.34 -7.76 -16.39
CA LEU A 20 -8.94 -7.99 -15.01
C LEU A 20 -9.63 -7.00 -14.04
N GLU A 21 -10.08 -5.84 -14.56
CA GLU A 21 -10.79 -4.80 -13.83
C GLU A 21 -12.30 -5.10 -13.71
N THR A 22 -12.92 -5.72 -14.71
CA THR A 22 -14.36 -6.09 -14.66
C THR A 22 -14.59 -7.34 -13.80
N PRO A 23 -15.47 -7.29 -12.77
CA PRO A 23 -15.88 -8.48 -12.03
C PRO A 23 -16.62 -9.46 -12.94
N ASN A 24 -16.28 -10.75 -12.90
CA ASN A 24 -17.13 -11.81 -13.43
C ASN A 24 -17.73 -12.56 -12.23
N GLY A 25 -19.03 -12.85 -12.27
CA GLY A 25 -19.77 -13.50 -11.16
C GLY A 25 -19.19 -14.84 -10.68
N ASP A 26 -18.31 -15.46 -11.48
CA ASP A 26 -17.64 -16.74 -11.16
C ASP A 26 -16.22 -16.59 -10.59
N GLY A 27 -15.78 -15.36 -10.28
CA GLY A 27 -14.46 -15.05 -9.72
C GLY A 27 -13.42 -14.60 -10.75
N VAL A 28 -12.14 -14.68 -10.37
CA VAL A 28 -11.05 -14.09 -11.16
C VAL A 28 -10.73 -14.92 -12.41
N PRO A 29 -10.75 -14.31 -13.62
CA PRO A 29 -10.41 -15.02 -14.84
C PRO A 29 -8.95 -15.48 -14.78
N SER A 30 -8.70 -16.75 -15.14
CA SER A 30 -7.34 -17.28 -15.14
C SER A 30 -6.46 -16.56 -16.17
N LEU A 31 -5.13 -16.60 -15.99
CA LEU A 31 -4.21 -16.06 -17.00
C LEU A 31 -4.47 -16.69 -18.39
N ALA A 32 -4.89 -17.95 -18.44
CA ALA A 32 -5.23 -18.64 -19.68
C ALA A 32 -6.50 -18.07 -20.33
N ASP A 33 -7.51 -17.71 -19.54
CA ASP A 33 -8.75 -17.11 -20.03
C ASP A 33 -8.53 -15.69 -20.51
N VAL A 34 -7.79 -14.87 -19.76
CA VAL A 34 -7.46 -13.50 -20.16
C VAL A 34 -6.64 -13.51 -21.44
N ALA A 35 -5.63 -14.39 -21.53
CA ALA A 35 -4.82 -14.54 -22.73
C ALA A 35 -5.64 -14.99 -23.95
N ARG A 36 -6.55 -15.95 -23.78
CA ARG A 36 -7.46 -16.41 -24.84
C ARG A 36 -8.33 -15.26 -25.36
N ARG A 37 -8.93 -14.48 -24.46
CA ARG A 37 -9.83 -13.36 -24.79
C ARG A 37 -9.13 -12.20 -25.51
N VAL A 38 -7.83 -12.01 -25.30
CA VAL A 38 -7.03 -10.99 -26.02
C VAL A 38 -6.25 -11.57 -27.22
N GLY A 39 -6.54 -12.80 -27.62
CA GLY A 39 -5.90 -13.45 -28.78
C GLY A 39 -4.40 -13.71 -28.59
N ALA A 40 -3.96 -13.98 -27.36
CA ALA A 40 -2.55 -14.18 -27.00
C ALA A 40 -2.29 -15.54 -26.31
N LYS A 41 -1.05 -16.02 -26.40
CA LYS A 41 -0.58 -17.13 -25.57
C LYS A 41 -0.27 -16.62 -24.15
N PRO A 42 -0.54 -17.39 -23.07
CA PRO A 42 -0.32 -16.96 -21.68
C PRO A 42 1.09 -16.45 -21.38
N GLY A 43 2.11 -17.14 -21.88
CA GLY A 43 3.51 -16.74 -21.70
C GLY A 43 3.87 -15.45 -22.46
N ALA A 44 3.25 -15.21 -23.60
CA ALA A 44 3.46 -13.98 -24.38
C ALA A 44 2.78 -12.78 -23.70
N LEU A 45 1.54 -12.95 -23.22
CA LEU A 45 0.83 -11.94 -22.45
C LEU A 45 1.59 -11.59 -21.16
N ARG A 46 2.11 -12.59 -20.43
CA ARG A 46 2.92 -12.36 -19.21
C ARG A 46 4.13 -11.49 -19.50
N ARG A 47 4.88 -11.77 -20.57
CA ARG A 47 6.07 -10.99 -20.96
C ARG A 47 5.70 -9.58 -21.41
N ALA A 48 4.59 -9.42 -22.13
CA ALA A 48 4.10 -8.11 -22.53
C ALA A 48 3.72 -7.26 -21.31
N PHE A 49 2.99 -7.83 -20.34
CA PHE A 49 2.65 -7.17 -19.08
C PHE A 49 3.88 -6.72 -18.27
N VAL A 50 4.88 -7.59 -18.12
CA VAL A 50 6.12 -7.23 -17.41
C VAL A 50 6.87 -6.12 -18.15
N ARG A 51 6.89 -6.15 -19.49
CA ARG A 51 7.55 -5.13 -20.31
C ARG A 51 6.83 -3.78 -20.27
N THR A 52 5.51 -3.77 -20.27
CA THR A 52 4.68 -2.56 -20.38
C THR A 52 4.34 -1.95 -19.03
N LEU A 53 4.04 -2.78 -18.03
CA LEU A 53 3.50 -2.35 -16.72
C LEU A 53 4.41 -2.74 -15.54
N GLY A 54 5.54 -3.42 -15.79
CA GLY A 54 6.45 -3.87 -14.73
C GLY A 54 5.92 -5.00 -13.83
N VAL A 55 4.67 -5.44 -14.04
CA VAL A 55 4.00 -6.46 -13.21
C VAL A 55 3.40 -7.56 -14.06
N THR A 56 3.23 -8.77 -13.50
CA THR A 56 2.51 -9.84 -14.20
C THR A 56 0.99 -9.61 -14.18
N PRO A 57 0.21 -10.20 -15.11
CA PRO A 57 -1.25 -10.06 -15.11
C PRO A 57 -1.91 -10.51 -13.81
N ARG A 58 -1.34 -11.54 -13.15
CA ARG A 58 -1.82 -12.03 -11.86
C ARG A 58 -1.57 -11.02 -10.73
N GLN A 59 -0.41 -10.35 -10.73
CA GLN A 59 -0.11 -9.30 -9.75
C GLN A 59 -0.99 -8.07 -9.98
N TYR A 60 -1.17 -7.66 -11.24
CA TYR A 60 -2.07 -6.57 -11.62
C TYR A 60 -3.51 -6.83 -11.15
N GLY A 61 -4.06 -8.01 -11.48
CA GLY A 61 -5.40 -8.41 -11.03
C GLY A 61 -5.51 -8.60 -9.51
N ALA A 62 -4.43 -8.95 -8.81
CA ALA A 62 -4.44 -8.99 -7.34
C ALA A 62 -4.45 -7.59 -6.72
N ALA A 63 -3.70 -6.65 -7.28
CA ALA A 63 -3.67 -5.26 -6.81
C ALA A 63 -5.03 -4.57 -7.01
N ARG A 64 -5.62 -4.68 -8.20
CA ARG A 64 -6.94 -4.08 -8.49
C ARG A 64 -8.08 -4.64 -7.65
N ARG A 65 -7.99 -5.90 -7.21
CA ARG A 65 -8.98 -6.49 -6.30
C ARG A 65 -8.83 -6.00 -4.88
N ARG A 66 -7.60 -5.79 -4.41
CA ARG A 66 -7.35 -5.19 -3.09
C ARG A 66 -7.84 -3.76 -3.04
N GLU A 67 -7.62 -3.00 -4.13
CA GLU A 67 -8.13 -1.65 -4.29
C GLU A 67 -9.67 -1.63 -4.24
N ARG A 68 -10.34 -2.45 -5.06
CA ARG A 68 -11.81 -2.58 -5.02
C ARG A 68 -12.36 -3.01 -3.67
N LEU A 69 -11.71 -3.97 -3.01
CA LEU A 69 -12.11 -4.41 -1.68
C LEU A 69 -11.98 -3.27 -0.67
N ARG A 70 -10.87 -2.52 -0.71
CA ARG A 70 -10.68 -1.33 0.12
C ARG A 70 -11.79 -0.30 -0.14
N ASP A 71 -12.06 -0.01 -1.40
CA ASP A 71 -13.03 1.01 -1.79
C ASP A 71 -14.46 0.60 -1.38
N ALA A 72 -14.85 -0.66 -1.62
CA ALA A 72 -16.15 -1.19 -1.19
C ALA A 72 -16.32 -1.21 0.35
N LEU A 73 -15.25 -1.54 1.10
CA LEU A 73 -15.26 -1.47 2.56
C LEU A 73 -15.35 -0.03 3.08
N ARG A 74 -14.73 0.94 2.38
CA ARG A 74 -14.84 2.38 2.68
C ARG A 74 -16.23 2.93 2.43
N GLU A 75 -16.94 2.40 1.44
CA GLU A 75 -18.35 2.74 1.13
C GLU A 75 -19.36 2.10 2.10
N GLY A 76 -18.90 1.40 3.14
CA GLY A 76 -19.77 0.77 4.14
C GLY A 76 -20.39 -0.55 3.69
N THR A 77 -19.93 -1.13 2.58
CA THR A 77 -20.43 -2.42 2.09
C THR A 77 -20.08 -3.52 3.10
N PRO A 78 -21.05 -4.37 3.50
CA PRO A 78 -20.78 -5.51 4.38
C PRO A 78 -19.63 -6.36 3.83
N VAL A 79 -18.70 -6.77 4.70
CA VAL A 79 -17.42 -7.37 4.28
C VAL A 79 -17.59 -8.61 3.40
N THR A 80 -18.63 -9.40 3.64
CA THR A 80 -18.99 -10.56 2.80
C THR A 80 -19.34 -10.15 1.37
N THR A 81 -20.06 -9.06 1.22
CA THR A 81 -20.48 -8.47 -0.07
C THR A 81 -19.28 -7.81 -0.75
N ALA A 82 -18.49 -7.03 -0.01
CA ALA A 82 -17.28 -6.38 -0.52
C ALA A 82 -16.24 -7.40 -1.04
N LEU A 83 -16.11 -8.55 -0.37
CA LEU A 83 -15.25 -9.65 -0.82
C LEU A 83 -15.77 -10.29 -2.11
N PHE A 84 -17.08 -10.52 -2.19
CA PHE A 84 -17.72 -11.06 -3.37
C PHE A 84 -17.56 -10.12 -4.58
N ASP A 85 -17.85 -8.83 -4.40
CA ASP A 85 -17.75 -7.80 -5.44
C ASP A 85 -16.30 -7.53 -5.88
N ALA A 86 -15.35 -7.66 -4.96
CA ALA A 86 -13.92 -7.63 -5.27
C ALA A 86 -13.41 -8.93 -5.94
N GLY A 87 -14.28 -9.89 -6.23
CA GLY A 87 -13.95 -11.11 -6.97
C GLY A 87 -13.24 -12.19 -6.15
N TYR A 88 -13.44 -12.21 -4.83
CA TYR A 88 -13.04 -13.33 -3.97
C TYR A 88 -14.21 -14.33 -3.88
N GLY A 89 -14.14 -15.40 -4.68
CA GLY A 89 -15.21 -16.40 -4.78
C GLY A 89 -15.39 -17.27 -3.53
N SER A 90 -16.65 -17.54 -3.20
CA SER A 90 -17.22 -18.48 -2.21
C SER A 90 -16.84 -18.29 -0.72
N THR A 91 -17.88 -18.08 0.10
CA THR A 91 -17.89 -17.85 1.55
C THR A 91 -17.25 -18.95 2.41
N SER A 92 -17.10 -20.17 1.88
CA SER A 92 -16.61 -21.33 2.64
C SER A 92 -15.08 -21.47 2.64
N ARG A 93 -14.36 -21.03 1.60
CA ARG A 93 -12.87 -20.95 1.61
C ARG A 93 -12.35 -19.62 2.14
N LEU A 94 -13.26 -18.69 2.45
CA LEU A 94 -12.98 -17.34 2.90
C LEU A 94 -12.55 -17.28 4.36
N TYR A 95 -13.09 -18.10 5.27
CA TYR A 95 -12.57 -18.13 6.65
C TYR A 95 -11.18 -18.78 6.74
N GLU A 96 -10.87 -19.77 5.90
CA GLU A 96 -9.54 -20.40 5.90
C GLU A 96 -8.45 -19.53 5.23
N ASN A 97 -8.80 -18.71 4.21
CA ASN A 97 -7.83 -17.90 3.46
C ASN A 97 -7.87 -16.38 3.72
N ALA A 98 -8.91 -15.82 4.35
CA ALA A 98 -8.95 -14.39 4.70
C ALA A 98 -7.88 -14.01 5.73
N HIS A 99 -7.59 -14.91 6.68
CA HIS A 99 -6.54 -14.71 7.69
C HIS A 99 -5.13 -14.63 7.06
N GLY A 100 -4.89 -15.34 5.95
CA GLY A 100 -3.59 -15.40 5.28
C GLY A 100 -3.39 -14.40 4.13
N HIS A 101 -4.46 -13.85 3.55
CA HIS A 101 -4.36 -12.99 2.36
C HIS A 101 -4.86 -11.55 2.52
N LEU A 102 -5.65 -11.27 3.57
CA LEU A 102 -6.13 -9.92 3.88
C LEU A 102 -5.46 -9.31 5.11
N GLY A 103 -4.70 -10.10 5.87
CA GLY A 103 -3.82 -9.59 6.90
C GLY A 103 -4.50 -8.87 8.07
N MET A 104 -5.84 -8.78 8.08
CA MET A 104 -6.66 -8.05 9.03
C MET A 104 -8.02 -8.73 9.19
N THR A 105 -8.64 -8.56 10.36
CA THR A 105 -10.02 -8.98 10.60
C THR A 105 -11.00 -7.89 10.14
N PRO A 106 -12.20 -8.24 9.68
CA PRO A 106 -13.28 -7.28 9.38
C PRO A 106 -13.61 -6.29 10.50
N ALA A 107 -13.34 -6.64 11.76
CA ALA A 107 -13.53 -5.77 12.92
C ALA A 107 -12.45 -4.68 12.99
N SER A 108 -11.20 -5.01 12.64
CA SER A 108 -10.08 -4.06 12.61
C SER A 108 -10.19 -3.03 11.49
N TYR A 109 -10.89 -3.37 10.40
CA TYR A 109 -11.21 -2.41 9.33
C TYR A 109 -12.42 -1.54 9.67
N ARG A 110 -13.42 -2.11 10.36
CA ARG A 110 -14.59 -1.37 10.87
C ARG A 110 -14.22 -0.35 11.94
N ALA A 111 -13.21 -0.64 12.74
CA ALA A 111 -12.72 0.25 13.79
C ALA A 111 -11.92 1.46 13.25
N GLY A 112 -12.14 1.92 12.00
CA GLY A 112 -11.38 2.92 11.21
C GLY A 112 -11.10 4.27 11.89
N GLY A 113 -10.42 4.24 13.03
CA GLY A 113 -10.35 5.32 14.01
C GLY A 113 -11.50 5.37 15.02
N GLU A 114 -12.34 4.34 15.17
CA GLU A 114 -13.52 4.41 16.05
C GLU A 114 -13.11 4.75 17.50
N GLY A 115 -13.36 6.01 17.91
CA GLY A 115 -12.97 6.58 19.21
C GLY A 115 -11.53 7.10 19.30
N ALA A 116 -10.74 7.08 18.23
CA ALA A 116 -9.39 7.64 18.18
C ALA A 116 -9.42 9.11 17.75
N SER A 117 -8.68 9.95 18.47
CA SER A 117 -8.38 11.32 18.04
C SER A 117 -7.11 11.32 17.18
N ILE A 118 -7.21 11.93 16.00
CA ILE A 118 -6.11 12.11 15.05
C ILE A 118 -5.82 13.60 14.95
N THR A 119 -4.62 13.96 15.37
CA THR A 119 -4.07 15.30 15.15
C THR A 119 -3.18 15.24 13.92
N TYR A 120 -3.32 16.19 13.01
CA TYR A 120 -2.40 16.30 11.86
C TYR A 120 -1.94 17.74 11.61
N THR A 121 -0.85 17.86 10.88
CA THR A 121 -0.28 19.13 10.43
C THR A 121 0.29 19.01 9.03
N VAL A 122 0.48 20.15 8.37
CA VAL A 122 1.10 20.25 7.04
C VAL A 122 2.17 21.32 7.09
N VAL A 123 3.39 20.95 6.74
CA VAL A 123 4.55 21.85 6.74
C VAL A 123 5.28 21.75 5.42
N SER A 124 5.65 22.89 4.84
CA SER A 124 6.46 22.92 3.62
C SER A 124 7.91 22.52 3.93
N CYS A 125 8.50 21.71 3.07
CA CYS A 125 9.91 21.32 3.10
C CYS A 125 10.48 21.23 1.68
N ASP A 126 11.79 20.96 1.58
CA ASP A 126 12.49 20.85 0.29
C ASP A 126 11.95 19.74 -0.63
N LEU A 127 11.20 18.79 -0.07
CA LEU A 127 10.55 17.68 -0.80
C LEU A 127 9.05 17.93 -1.09
N GLY A 128 8.58 19.16 -0.90
CA GLY A 128 7.18 19.55 -1.04
C GLY A 128 6.45 19.67 0.30
N ALA A 129 5.15 19.39 0.30
CA ALA A 129 4.32 19.42 1.50
C ALA A 129 4.49 18.14 2.31
N LEU A 130 4.98 18.27 3.54
CA LEU A 130 5.07 17.20 4.53
C LEU A 130 3.79 17.18 5.36
N VAL A 131 3.04 16.09 5.25
CA VAL A 131 1.89 15.79 6.11
C VAL A 131 2.34 14.85 7.21
N VAL A 132 2.04 15.19 8.46
CA VAL A 132 2.28 14.31 9.62
C VAL A 132 0.98 14.20 10.41
N ALA A 133 0.57 12.97 10.73
CA ALA A 133 -0.56 12.72 11.62
C ALA A 133 -0.18 11.77 12.76
N THR A 134 -0.77 12.00 13.93
CA THR A 134 -0.53 11.23 15.15
C THR A 134 -1.83 10.82 15.81
N THR A 135 -1.80 9.67 16.48
CA THR A 135 -2.71 9.35 17.58
C THR A 135 -2.06 9.76 18.91
N GLU A 136 -2.75 9.53 20.03
CA GLU A 136 -2.16 9.63 21.37
C GLU A 136 -0.94 8.72 21.60
N ARG A 137 -0.78 7.66 20.79
CA ARG A 137 0.29 6.66 20.94
C ARG A 137 1.52 6.95 20.10
N GLY A 138 1.39 7.76 19.04
CA GLY A 138 2.51 8.07 18.15
C GLY A 138 2.09 8.44 16.73
N VAL A 139 3.08 8.55 15.84
CA VAL A 139 2.88 8.89 14.43
C VAL A 139 2.20 7.73 13.71
N CYS A 140 1.07 8.00 13.08
CA CYS A 140 0.27 7.02 12.33
C CYS A 140 0.30 7.27 10.82
N LEU A 141 0.67 8.47 10.37
CA LEU A 141 0.80 8.82 8.95
C LEU A 141 1.95 9.81 8.72
N VAL A 142 2.75 9.57 7.69
CA VAL A 142 3.66 10.56 7.09
C VAL A 142 3.47 10.52 5.57
N GLU A 143 3.24 11.66 4.94
CA GLU A 143 3.07 11.75 3.48
C GLU A 143 3.88 12.94 2.95
N LEU A 144 4.58 12.76 1.83
CA LEU A 144 5.20 13.85 1.07
C LEU A 144 4.37 14.07 -0.18
N ARG A 145 4.01 15.33 -0.45
CA ARG A 145 3.15 15.71 -1.57
C ARG A 145 3.73 16.87 -2.35
N ASP A 146 3.51 16.88 -3.66
CA ASP A 146 3.96 17.98 -4.52
C ASP A 146 3.13 19.27 -4.35
N THR A 147 1.90 19.16 -3.81
CA THR A 147 1.00 20.29 -3.57
C THR A 147 0.24 20.15 -2.25
N ASP A 148 -0.20 21.30 -1.69
CA ASP A 148 -1.04 21.37 -0.50
C ASP A 148 -2.53 21.04 -0.75
N SER A 149 -2.91 20.67 -1.98
CA SER A 149 -4.34 20.54 -2.32
C SER A 149 -4.99 19.32 -1.66
N ASP A 150 -5.99 19.62 -0.83
CA ASP A 150 -6.94 18.73 -0.16
C ASP A 150 -6.38 17.72 0.85
N VAL A 151 -5.41 18.17 1.67
CA VAL A 151 -4.82 17.32 2.72
C VAL A 151 -5.84 16.93 3.80
N ASP A 152 -6.76 17.83 4.18
CA ASP A 152 -7.80 17.52 5.17
C ASP A 152 -8.69 16.36 4.70
N ALA A 153 -9.24 16.42 3.48
CA ALA A 153 -10.05 15.33 2.95
C ALA A 153 -9.22 14.04 2.79
N ARG A 154 -7.95 14.15 2.43
CA ARG A 154 -7.05 12.99 2.34
C ARG A 154 -6.86 12.29 3.70
N VAL A 155 -6.57 13.04 4.77
CA VAL A 155 -6.39 12.48 6.12
C VAL A 155 -7.72 11.90 6.63
N ARG A 156 -8.84 12.61 6.45
CA ARG A 156 -10.18 12.09 6.78
C ARG A 156 -10.54 10.83 6.00
N SER A 157 -10.13 10.72 4.73
CA SER A 157 -10.36 9.50 3.93
C SER A 157 -9.55 8.30 4.41
N GLU A 158 -8.41 8.55 5.07
CA GLU A 158 -7.57 7.52 5.66
C GLU A 158 -8.11 7.07 7.03
N PHE A 159 -8.70 8.00 7.79
CA PHE A 159 -9.27 7.77 9.12
C PHE A 159 -10.76 8.17 9.19
N PRO A 160 -11.66 7.49 8.46
CA PRO A 160 -13.06 7.94 8.29
C PRO A 160 -13.92 7.90 9.57
N ASN A 161 -13.53 7.13 10.58
CA ASN A 161 -14.25 7.01 11.86
C ASN A 161 -13.50 7.67 13.03
N ALA A 162 -12.39 8.38 12.77
CA ALA A 162 -11.65 9.15 13.77
C ALA A 162 -12.18 10.57 13.92
N ASP A 163 -11.94 11.16 15.10
CA ASP A 163 -12.01 12.62 15.25
C ASP A 163 -10.72 13.24 14.71
N VAL A 164 -10.79 13.87 13.54
CA VAL A 164 -9.62 14.42 12.83
C VAL A 164 -9.59 15.94 12.95
N GLY A 165 -8.54 16.45 13.59
CA GLY A 165 -8.28 17.88 13.78
C GLY A 165 -6.88 18.29 13.32
N ARG A 166 -6.78 19.48 12.74
CA ARG A 166 -5.48 20.10 12.44
C ARG A 166 -4.99 20.87 13.67
N ASP A 167 -3.76 20.60 14.09
CA ASP A 167 -3.06 21.35 15.15
C ASP A 167 -1.57 21.40 14.82
N ASP A 168 -1.13 22.55 14.31
CA ASP A 168 0.25 22.73 13.86
C ASP A 168 1.21 22.90 15.05
N ASP A 169 0.74 23.47 16.17
CA ASP A 169 1.56 23.72 17.36
C ASP A 169 1.80 22.42 18.15
N ALA A 170 0.78 21.58 18.31
CA ALA A 170 0.89 20.30 19.01
C ALA A 170 1.92 19.35 18.39
N LEU A 171 2.10 19.42 17.06
CA LEU A 171 2.97 18.52 16.31
C LEU A 171 4.35 19.09 15.99
N GLY A 172 4.64 20.34 16.36
CA GLY A 172 5.90 21.01 15.99
C GLY A 172 7.15 20.21 16.35
N SER A 173 7.16 19.55 17.52
CA SER A 173 8.31 18.74 17.94
C SER A 173 8.47 17.45 17.13
N VAL A 174 7.37 16.84 16.67
CA VAL A 174 7.40 15.63 15.83
C VAL A 174 7.86 16.02 14.42
N VAL A 175 7.29 17.09 13.87
CA VAL A 175 7.67 17.63 12.56
C VAL A 175 9.15 17.97 12.51
N ALA A 176 9.69 18.66 13.53
CA ALA A 176 11.11 19.00 13.58
C ALA A 176 12.02 17.76 13.49
N GLU A 177 11.65 16.66 14.14
CA GLU A 177 12.40 15.41 14.09
C GLU A 177 12.25 14.70 12.74
N VAL A 178 11.09 14.79 12.08
CA VAL A 178 10.91 14.27 10.70
C VAL A 178 11.73 15.09 9.70
N LEU A 179 11.72 16.42 9.80
CA LEU A 179 12.52 17.31 8.95
C LEU A 179 14.03 17.05 9.12
N ARG A 180 14.52 16.88 10.36
CA ARG A 180 15.92 16.45 10.59
C ARG A 180 16.28 15.19 9.81
N ARG A 181 15.39 14.20 9.79
CA ARG A 181 15.63 12.93 9.08
C ARG A 181 15.60 13.10 7.56
N ILE A 182 14.75 13.99 7.05
CA ILE A 182 14.73 14.40 5.62
C ILE A 182 16.06 15.05 5.25
N GLU A 183 16.56 15.94 6.10
CA GLU A 183 17.84 16.65 5.92
C GLU A 183 19.07 15.74 6.13
N GLY A 184 18.88 14.45 6.41
CA GLY A 184 19.97 13.51 6.64
C GLY A 184 20.76 13.82 7.92
N GLN A 185 20.13 14.44 8.91
CA GLN A 185 20.74 14.67 10.22
C GLN A 185 20.46 13.48 11.16
N PRO A 186 21.37 13.18 12.11
CA PRO A 186 21.13 12.17 13.14
C PRO A 186 19.84 12.48 13.91
N ALA A 187 19.07 11.43 14.21
CA ALA A 187 17.86 11.56 15.01
C ALA A 187 18.21 12.17 16.39
N ALA A 188 17.48 13.21 16.82
CA ALA A 188 17.67 13.75 18.17
C ALA A 188 16.95 12.88 19.22
N ARG A 189 15.89 12.19 18.80
CA ARG A 189 15.09 11.27 19.61
C ARG A 189 14.38 10.24 18.75
N ASP A 190 13.92 9.17 19.38
CA ASP A 190 13.02 8.24 18.70
C ASP A 190 11.61 8.83 18.55
N ILE A 191 10.94 8.49 17.45
CA ILE A 191 9.53 8.84 17.22
C ILE A 191 8.70 7.56 17.44
N PRO A 192 7.82 7.51 18.45
CA PRO A 192 6.84 6.44 18.58
C PRO A 192 5.96 6.37 17.32
N ILE A 193 5.72 5.16 16.83
CA ILE A 193 4.82 4.93 15.70
C ILE A 193 3.60 4.14 16.15
N ASP A 194 2.43 4.54 15.68
CA ASP A 194 1.17 3.84 15.89
C ASP A 194 0.62 3.41 14.54
N VAL A 195 1.24 2.37 13.97
CA VAL A 195 0.97 1.90 12.62
C VAL A 195 0.32 0.53 12.64
N HIS A 196 -0.75 0.40 11.85
CA HIS A 196 -1.47 -0.85 11.70
C HIS A 196 -0.98 -1.62 10.48
N GLY A 197 -0.62 -2.87 10.68
CA GLY A 197 -0.16 -3.77 9.63
C GLY A 197 -0.16 -5.21 10.09
N THR A 198 0.00 -6.11 9.13
CA THR A 198 0.17 -7.55 9.41
C THR A 198 1.36 -7.79 10.34
N ALA A 199 1.37 -8.93 11.03
CA ALA A 199 2.54 -9.34 11.81
C ALA A 199 3.83 -9.34 10.97
N PHE A 200 3.74 -9.71 9.69
CA PHE A 200 4.88 -9.65 8.77
C PHE A 200 5.32 -8.21 8.49
N GLN A 201 4.39 -7.31 8.16
CA GLN A 201 4.70 -5.90 7.90
C GLN A 201 5.33 -5.22 9.12
N ARG A 202 4.78 -5.45 10.33
CA ARG A 202 5.34 -4.87 11.56
C ARG A 202 6.80 -5.29 11.78
N ARG A 203 7.11 -6.57 11.59
CA ARG A 203 8.48 -7.08 11.68
C ARG A 203 9.40 -6.47 10.61
N VAL A 204 8.90 -6.26 9.39
CA VAL A 204 9.66 -5.55 8.35
C VAL A 204 9.92 -4.11 8.79
N TRP A 205 8.90 -3.36 9.20
CA TRP A 205 9.03 -1.95 9.59
C TRP A 205 9.96 -1.77 10.80
N GLU A 206 9.91 -2.67 11.77
CA GLU A 206 10.87 -2.73 12.88
C GLU A 206 12.30 -2.95 12.38
N ALA A 207 12.51 -3.91 11.47
CA ALA A 207 13.82 -4.15 10.87
C ALA A 207 14.32 -2.95 10.05
N LEU A 208 13.43 -2.24 9.35
CA LEU A 208 13.78 -1.02 8.63
C LEU A 208 14.24 0.09 9.58
N ARG A 209 13.58 0.28 10.73
CA ARG A 209 13.98 1.29 11.73
C ARG A 209 15.36 1.04 12.33
N ALA A 210 15.83 -0.21 12.30
CA ALA A 210 17.18 -0.56 12.76
C ALA A 210 18.28 -0.21 11.74
N ILE A 211 17.94 0.18 10.50
CA ILE A 211 18.93 0.56 9.48
C ILE A 211 19.50 1.94 9.83
N PRO A 212 20.81 2.09 10.09
CA PRO A 212 21.40 3.36 10.45
C PRO A 212 21.27 4.43 9.35
N LEU A 213 21.40 5.70 9.75
CA LEU A 213 21.49 6.80 8.81
C LEU A 213 22.75 6.66 7.93
N GLY A 214 22.60 6.89 6.62
CA GLY A 214 23.70 6.76 5.65
C GLY A 214 23.96 5.31 5.19
N GLU A 215 23.26 4.33 5.76
CA GLU A 215 23.36 2.94 5.35
C GLU A 215 22.14 2.49 4.55
N VAL A 216 22.35 1.51 3.67
CA VAL A 216 21.31 0.81 2.92
C VAL A 216 21.35 -0.68 3.21
N ARG A 217 20.24 -1.37 2.98
CA ARG A 217 20.13 -2.83 2.97
C ARG A 217 19.46 -3.28 1.69
N THR A 218 19.68 -4.51 1.26
CA THR A 218 18.87 -5.11 0.20
C THR A 218 17.58 -5.71 0.76
N TYR A 219 16.55 -5.86 -0.08
CA TYR A 219 15.35 -6.62 0.29
C TYR A 219 15.68 -8.04 0.83
N GLY A 220 16.77 -8.65 0.35
CA GLY A 220 17.24 -9.96 0.81
C GLY A 220 17.81 -9.93 2.22
N GLU A 221 18.58 -8.90 2.55
CA GLU A 221 19.15 -8.71 3.89
C GLU A 221 18.05 -8.44 4.93
N VAL A 222 17.05 -7.62 4.59
CA VAL A 222 15.89 -7.41 5.46
C VAL A 222 15.09 -8.69 5.64
N ALA A 223 14.87 -9.46 4.56
CA ALA A 223 14.19 -10.76 4.64
C ALA A 223 14.94 -11.75 5.54
N ALA A 224 16.27 -11.77 5.49
CA ALA A 224 17.10 -12.58 6.37
C ALA A 224 17.04 -12.10 7.83
N ALA A 225 17.10 -10.78 8.07
CA ALA A 225 17.04 -10.19 9.40
C ALA A 225 15.72 -10.51 10.13
N ILE A 226 14.61 -10.58 9.41
CA ILE A 226 13.31 -11.01 9.96
C ILE A 226 13.13 -12.54 9.95
N GLY A 227 14.19 -13.33 9.78
CA GLY A 227 14.12 -14.80 9.80
C GLY A 227 13.22 -15.39 8.71
N SER A 228 13.05 -14.70 7.57
CA SER A 228 12.26 -15.17 6.42
C SER A 228 13.03 -14.97 5.10
N PRO A 229 14.19 -15.62 4.87
CA PRO A 229 15.08 -15.30 3.74
C PRO A 229 14.43 -15.42 2.35
N ALA A 230 13.43 -16.31 2.19
CA ALA A 230 12.70 -16.48 0.94
C ALA A 230 11.67 -15.36 0.65
N ALA A 231 11.39 -14.48 1.62
CA ALA A 231 10.31 -13.50 1.56
C ALA A 231 10.68 -12.17 0.90
N VAL A 232 11.75 -12.12 0.09
CA VAL A 232 12.30 -10.89 -0.53
C VAL A 232 11.23 -10.01 -1.20
N ARG A 233 10.34 -10.59 -2.02
CA ARG A 233 9.26 -9.84 -2.67
C ARG A 233 8.20 -9.34 -1.71
N ALA A 234 7.93 -10.10 -0.65
CA ALA A 234 6.97 -9.70 0.37
C ALA A 234 7.52 -8.54 1.20
N VAL A 235 8.83 -8.50 1.46
CA VAL A 235 9.50 -7.34 2.05
C VAL A 235 9.31 -6.10 1.17
N GLY A 236 9.51 -6.20 -0.15
CA GLY A 236 9.23 -5.09 -1.07
C GLY A 236 7.79 -4.58 -0.98
N GLY A 237 6.82 -5.49 -0.89
CA GLY A 237 5.42 -5.14 -0.65
C GLY A 237 5.18 -4.45 0.70
N ALA A 238 5.88 -4.86 1.76
CA ALA A 238 5.79 -4.23 3.07
C ALA A 238 6.46 -2.85 3.12
N CYS A 239 7.58 -2.64 2.40
CA CYS A 239 8.20 -1.33 2.21
C CYS A 239 7.24 -0.37 1.50
N GLY A 240 6.60 -0.79 0.41
CA GLY A 240 5.64 0.04 -0.33
C GLY A 240 4.33 0.31 0.41
N ALA A 241 4.00 -0.49 1.41
CA ALA A 241 2.82 -0.32 2.27
C ALA A 241 3.12 0.45 3.57
N ASN A 242 4.32 1.03 3.70
CA ASN A 242 4.73 1.78 4.88
C ASN A 242 3.91 3.09 5.01
N PRO A 243 3.09 3.25 6.07
CA PRO A 243 2.28 4.45 6.26
C PRO A 243 3.06 5.64 6.81
N VAL A 244 4.30 5.43 7.29
CA VAL A 244 5.14 6.46 7.92
C VAL A 244 6.54 6.49 7.29
N PRO A 245 6.68 6.75 5.98
CA PRO A 245 7.97 6.95 5.33
C PRO A 245 8.82 7.98 6.06
N ILE A 246 10.14 7.90 5.88
CA ILE A 246 11.18 8.67 6.61
C ILE A 246 11.32 8.25 8.08
N VAL A 247 10.22 8.14 8.84
CA VAL A 247 10.22 7.64 10.22
C VAL A 247 10.54 6.14 10.24
N VAL A 248 9.85 5.36 9.39
CA VAL A 248 10.27 4.02 8.98
C VAL A 248 11.01 4.18 7.64
N PRO A 249 12.33 3.97 7.60
CA PRO A 249 13.16 4.39 6.46
C PRO A 249 13.14 3.37 5.31
N CYS A 250 11.98 3.17 4.69
CA CYS A 250 11.83 2.27 3.54
C CYS A 250 12.62 2.67 2.29
N HIS A 251 13.09 3.93 2.21
CA HIS A 251 13.98 4.43 1.16
C HIS A 251 15.42 3.90 1.28
N ARG A 252 15.77 3.22 2.37
CA ARG A 252 17.10 2.61 2.59
C ARG A 252 17.16 1.16 2.09
N VAL A 253 16.20 0.70 1.27
CA VAL A 253 16.07 -0.70 0.81
C VAL A 253 15.78 -0.86 -0.68
#